data_AF-A0A972ZS40-F1
#
_entry.id   AF-A0A972ZS40-F1
#
_cell.length_a   1.000
_cell.length_b   1.000
_cell.length_c   1.000
_cell.angle_alpha   90.00
_cell.angle_beta   90.00
_cell.angle_gamma   90.00
#
_symmetry.space_group_name_H-M   'P 1'
#
loop_
_entity.id
_entity.type
_entity.pdbx_description
1 polymer ?
#
loop_
_entity_poly.entity_id
_entity_poly.type
_entity_poly.pdbx_seq_one_letter_code
_entity_poly.pdbx_strand_id
1 'polypeptide(L)'
;PDSQCGIWIYDYYGEGSYGVNYHIYGCLYDWETALEVCPDGWHLPSDEEWMELELFLGMDPDEVDRIGIIRGEEANVCGKLKETGFNHWKEPNLGATNEKGFTALPGGILLNDGRFISLHSMAYFWTSNAKSNTYSICRFAPYTGIDFGRKQIEKNRGLSIRCIKN
;
A
#
# COMPACT_ATOMS: atom_id res chain seq x y z
N PRO A 1 -1.76 -4.15 20.27
CA PRO A 1 -2.06 -5.16 19.24
C PRO A 1 -0.98 -6.24 19.29
N ASP A 2 -1.34 -7.40 19.83
CA ASP A 2 -0.46 -8.57 19.81
C ASP A 2 -0.33 -9.06 18.37
N SER A 3 0.86 -9.54 17.99
CA SER A 3 1.16 -10.14 16.68
C SER A 3 0.29 -11.35 16.30
N GLN A 4 -0.62 -11.78 17.18
CA GLN A 4 -1.60 -12.86 16.98
C GLN A 4 -2.89 -12.40 16.30
N CYS A 5 -3.12 -11.09 16.08
CA CYS A 5 -4.37 -10.57 15.50
C CYS A 5 -4.24 -10.08 14.04
N GLY A 6 -3.19 -10.46 13.33
CA GLY A 6 -2.99 -10.02 11.94
C GLY A 6 -2.67 -8.53 11.81
N ILE A 7 -2.22 -7.89 12.90
CA ILE A 7 -1.84 -6.47 12.95
C ILE A 7 -0.41 -6.36 13.48
N TRP A 8 0.42 -5.61 12.76
CA TRP A 8 1.82 -5.38 13.13
C TRP A 8 2.18 -3.91 13.08
N ILE A 9 3.05 -3.50 14.00
CA ILE A 9 3.58 -2.14 14.10
C ILE A 9 5.09 -2.25 14.11
N TYR A 10 5.76 -1.41 13.33
CA TYR A 10 7.21 -1.28 13.34
C TYR A 10 7.72 -0.96 14.75
N ASP A 11 8.73 -1.70 15.19
CA ASP A 11 9.42 -1.52 16.48
C ASP A 11 8.50 -1.63 17.72
N TYR A 12 7.36 -2.32 17.60
CA TYR A 12 6.48 -2.63 18.72
C TYR A 12 6.66 -4.08 19.17
N TYR A 13 7.01 -4.27 20.44
CA TYR A 13 7.32 -5.58 21.03
C TYR A 13 6.28 -6.06 22.05
N GLY A 14 5.08 -5.47 22.07
CA GLY A 14 3.98 -5.89 22.94
C GLY A 14 3.81 -5.09 24.23
N GLU A 15 4.79 -4.25 24.59
CA GLU A 15 4.76 -3.44 25.81
C GLU A 15 5.10 -1.97 25.52
N GLY A 16 4.50 -1.05 26.28
CA GLY A 16 4.76 0.40 26.18
C GLY A 16 3.86 1.15 25.19
N SER A 17 4.19 2.41 24.94
CA SER A 17 3.48 3.27 23.98
C SER A 17 3.86 2.95 22.54
N TYR A 18 2.94 3.19 21.61
CA TYR A 18 3.27 3.13 20.19
C TYR A 18 4.38 4.13 19.83
N GLY A 19 5.36 3.67 19.05
CA GLY A 19 6.50 4.46 18.63
C GLY A 19 6.19 5.41 17.47
N VAL A 20 7.21 6.19 17.07
CA VAL A 20 7.11 7.17 15.97
C VAL A 20 6.60 6.54 14.67
N ASN A 21 6.99 5.31 14.37
CA ASN A 21 6.60 4.61 13.15
C ASN A 21 5.09 4.32 13.08
N TYR A 22 4.43 4.08 14.22
CA TYR A 22 2.97 3.94 14.25
C TYR A 22 2.28 5.23 13.84
N HIS A 23 2.76 6.38 14.33
CA HIS A 23 2.15 7.67 14.03
C HIS A 23 2.39 8.14 12.59
N ILE A 24 3.46 7.66 11.95
CA ILE A 24 3.79 7.97 10.55
C ILE A 24 3.15 6.96 9.60
N TYR A 25 3.44 5.67 9.78
CA TYR A 25 3.10 4.61 8.83
C TYR A 25 1.86 3.80 9.20
N GLY A 26 1.36 3.96 10.42
CA GLY A 26 0.26 3.15 10.94
C GLY A 26 0.66 1.71 11.21
N CYS A 27 -0.28 0.80 10.96
CA CYS A 27 -0.09 -0.64 11.09
C CYS A 27 0.02 -1.30 9.70
N LEU A 28 0.61 -2.48 9.70
CA LEU A 28 0.52 -3.46 8.63
C LEU A 28 -0.48 -4.54 9.03
N TYR A 29 -1.29 -4.97 8.07
CA TYR A 29 -2.37 -5.92 8.29
C TYR A 29 -2.19 -7.14 7.40
N ASP A 30 -2.56 -8.32 7.86
CA ASP A 30 -2.80 -9.44 6.94
C ASP A 30 -4.10 -9.19 6.18
N TRP A 31 -4.33 -9.97 5.14
CA TRP A 31 -5.44 -9.73 4.24
C TRP A 31 -6.81 -9.97 4.90
N GLU A 32 -6.92 -10.98 5.77
CA GLU A 32 -8.18 -11.28 6.47
C GLU A 32 -8.54 -10.14 7.42
N THR A 33 -7.56 -9.67 8.20
CA THR A 33 -7.73 -8.53 9.09
C THR A 33 -8.02 -7.25 8.31
N ALA A 34 -7.35 -7.03 7.18
CA ALA A 34 -7.55 -5.85 6.33
C ALA A 34 -9.00 -5.69 5.83
N LEU A 35 -9.74 -6.80 5.67
CA LEU A 35 -11.15 -6.77 5.26
C LEU A 35 -12.09 -6.26 6.36
N GLU A 36 -11.69 -6.34 7.63
CA GLU A 36 -12.57 -6.11 8.78
C GLU A 36 -12.26 -4.82 9.54
N VAL A 37 -11.08 -4.22 9.34
CA VAL A 37 -10.60 -3.09 10.13
C VAL A 37 -11.08 -1.72 9.64
N CYS A 38 -11.76 -1.65 8.50
CA CYS A 38 -12.31 -0.38 8.04
C CYS A 38 -13.47 0.08 8.94
N PRO A 39 -13.54 1.37 9.32
CA PRO A 39 -14.63 1.87 10.16
C PRO A 39 -16.00 1.72 9.50
N ASP A 40 -17.06 1.77 10.30
CA ASP A 40 -18.44 1.72 9.80
C ASP A 40 -18.70 2.75 8.68
N GLY A 41 -19.26 2.26 7.57
CA GLY A 41 -19.52 3.06 6.38
C GLY A 41 -18.29 3.31 5.50
N TRP A 42 -17.16 2.67 5.80
CA TRP A 42 -15.97 2.60 4.96
C TRP A 42 -15.64 1.14 4.63
N HIS A 43 -14.91 0.91 3.54
CA HIS A 43 -14.48 -0.43 3.13
C HIS A 43 -13.07 -0.41 2.58
N LEU A 44 -12.45 -1.60 2.54
CA LEU A 44 -11.18 -1.81 1.86
C LEU A 44 -11.41 -1.78 0.33
N PRO A 45 -10.69 -0.93 -0.43
CA PRO A 45 -10.91 -0.80 -1.85
C PRO A 45 -10.74 -2.11 -2.59
N SER A 46 -11.63 -2.36 -3.54
CA SER A 46 -11.46 -3.44 -4.50
C SER A 46 -10.36 -3.11 -5.51
N ASP A 47 -9.92 -4.14 -6.22
CA ASP A 47 -9.02 -4.01 -7.36
C ASP A 47 -9.63 -3.09 -8.43
N GLU A 48 -10.94 -3.21 -8.65
CA GLU A 48 -11.69 -2.38 -9.60
C GLU A 48 -11.74 -0.91 -9.16
N GLU A 49 -11.96 -0.61 -7.87
CA GLU A 49 -11.94 0.76 -7.35
C GLU A 49 -10.54 1.39 -7.43
N TRP A 50 -9.49 0.59 -7.22
CA TRP A 50 -8.12 1.01 -7.50
C TRP A 50 -7.88 1.30 -8.98
N MET A 51 -8.43 0.48 -9.88
CA MET A 51 -8.33 0.70 -11.33
C MET A 51 -9.06 1.98 -11.74
N GLU A 52 -10.22 2.29 -11.14
CA GLU A 52 -10.93 3.55 -11.37
C GLU A 52 -10.08 4.76 -10.95
N LEU A 53 -9.41 4.69 -9.80
CA LEU A 53 -8.46 5.73 -9.36
C LEU A 53 -7.29 5.87 -10.35
N GLU A 54 -6.73 4.75 -10.81
CA GLU A 54 -5.62 4.74 -11.79
C GLU A 54 -6.02 5.40 -13.11
N LEU A 55 -7.20 5.06 -13.65
CA LEU A 55 -7.76 5.68 -14.85
C LEU A 55 -8.03 7.17 -14.65
N PHE A 56 -8.58 7.56 -13.49
CA PHE A 56 -8.79 8.97 -13.15
C PHE A 56 -7.49 9.78 -13.10
N LEU A 57 -6.37 9.14 -12.72
CA LEU A 57 -5.05 9.75 -12.71
C LEU A 57 -4.39 9.82 -14.09
N GLY A 58 -5.03 9.23 -15.11
CA GLY A 58 -4.60 9.24 -16.50
C GLY A 58 -3.88 7.97 -16.95
N MET A 59 -3.96 6.85 -16.21
CA MET A 59 -3.44 5.58 -16.70
C MET A 59 -4.12 5.20 -18.03
N ASP A 60 -3.33 4.71 -18.99
CA ASP A 60 -3.86 4.18 -20.24
C ASP A 60 -4.77 2.96 -19.94
N PRO A 61 -6.02 2.94 -20.46
CA PRO A 61 -6.91 1.78 -20.33
C PRO A 61 -6.30 0.45 -20.78
N ASP A 62 -5.34 0.44 -21.70
CA ASP A 62 -4.66 -0.78 -22.14
C ASP A 62 -3.62 -1.30 -21.11
N GLU A 63 -3.33 -0.52 -20.07
CA GLU A 63 -2.39 -0.86 -18.99
C GLU A 63 -3.07 -1.25 -17.69
N VAL A 64 -4.30 -0.78 -17.46
CA VAL A 64 -4.94 -0.79 -16.14
C VAL A 64 -5.11 -2.20 -15.54
N ASP A 65 -5.34 -3.22 -16.37
CA ASP A 65 -5.52 -4.61 -15.93
C ASP A 65 -4.21 -5.42 -15.83
N ARG A 66 -3.09 -4.87 -16.30
CA ARG A 66 -1.79 -5.55 -16.34
C ARG A 66 -1.31 -5.90 -14.93
N ILE A 67 -0.50 -6.95 -14.83
CA ILE A 67 0.17 -7.37 -13.59
C ILE A 67 1.67 -7.12 -13.76
N GLY A 68 2.29 -6.40 -12.82
CA GLY A 68 3.72 -6.12 -12.85
C GLY A 68 4.09 -4.78 -12.23
N ILE A 69 5.33 -4.36 -12.51
CA ILE A 69 5.89 -3.07 -12.05
C ILE A 69 5.56 -1.95 -13.05
N ILE A 70 5.54 -2.20 -14.36
CA ILE A 70 5.43 -1.17 -15.40
C ILE A 70 3.95 -0.95 -15.75
N ARG A 71 3.37 0.15 -15.23
CA ARG A 71 2.02 0.65 -15.56
C ARG A 71 1.91 2.13 -15.18
N GLY A 72 1.29 2.93 -16.02
CA GLY A 72 0.99 4.33 -15.75
C GLY A 72 2.22 5.23 -15.71
N GLU A 73 3.33 4.81 -16.33
CA GLU A 73 4.59 5.56 -16.41
C GLU A 73 4.36 6.91 -17.11
N GLU A 74 3.74 6.88 -18.29
CA GLU A 74 3.50 8.05 -19.14
C GLU A 74 2.68 9.12 -18.40
N ALA A 75 1.73 8.70 -17.57
CA ALA A 75 0.90 9.57 -16.78
C ALA A 75 1.46 9.88 -15.38
N ASN A 76 2.62 9.35 -15.01
CA ASN A 76 3.23 9.49 -13.68
C ASN A 76 2.23 9.15 -12.54
N VAL A 77 1.47 8.06 -12.69
CA VAL A 77 0.37 7.71 -11.77
C VAL A 77 0.89 7.52 -10.34
N CYS A 78 2.04 6.86 -10.18
CA CYS A 78 2.64 6.64 -8.87
C CYS A 78 3.08 7.95 -8.23
N GLY A 79 3.74 8.83 -9.00
CA GLY A 79 4.18 10.12 -8.51
C GLY A 79 3.04 11.00 -8.00
N LYS A 80 1.91 11.00 -8.69
CA LYS A 80 0.70 11.73 -8.27
C LYS A 80 0.11 11.26 -6.94
N LEU A 81 0.42 10.03 -6.52
CA LEU A 81 -0.04 9.44 -5.26
C LEU A 81 0.96 9.59 -4.11
N LYS A 82 2.27 9.56 -4.39
CA LYS A 82 3.32 9.59 -3.35
C LYS A 82 3.38 10.91 -2.60
N GLU A 83 3.69 10.84 -1.31
CA GLU A 83 4.17 12.00 -0.55
C GLU A 83 5.36 12.65 -1.27
N THR A 84 5.36 13.99 -1.34
CA THR A 84 6.46 14.76 -1.94
C THR A 84 7.68 14.84 -1.03
N GLY A 85 8.88 14.96 -1.62
CA GLY A 85 10.12 15.13 -0.87
C GLY A 85 10.65 13.84 -0.27
N PHE A 86 11.50 13.95 0.75
CA PHE A 86 12.30 12.85 1.29
C PHE A 86 12.17 12.67 2.80
N ASN A 87 11.13 13.26 3.41
CA ASN A 87 10.91 13.13 4.85
C ASN A 87 10.76 11.66 5.25
N HIS A 88 9.98 10.91 4.47
CA HIS A 88 9.77 9.48 4.70
C HIS A 88 10.28 8.61 3.55
N TRP A 89 10.23 9.11 2.32
CA TRP A 89 10.76 8.41 1.15
C TRP A 89 12.27 8.58 1.05
N LYS A 90 12.95 7.51 0.67
CA LYS A 90 14.35 7.57 0.24
C LYS A 90 14.46 8.33 -1.09
N GLU A 91 15.55 9.06 -1.28
CA GLU A 91 15.94 9.58 -2.59
C GLU A 91 16.05 8.44 -3.63
N PRO A 92 15.52 8.59 -4.86
CA PRO A 92 15.12 9.86 -5.46
C PRO A 92 13.64 10.23 -5.33
N ASN A 93 12.80 9.40 -4.67
CA ASN A 93 11.33 9.52 -4.67
C ASN A 93 10.75 10.01 -6.02
N LEU A 94 11.15 9.32 -7.09
CA LEU A 94 11.05 9.85 -8.46
C LEU A 94 9.61 10.24 -8.81
N GLY A 95 9.43 11.43 -9.39
CA GLY A 95 8.15 11.93 -9.90
C GLY A 95 7.09 12.26 -8.85
N ALA A 96 7.38 12.22 -7.55
CA ALA A 96 6.39 12.48 -6.51
C ALA A 96 5.84 13.91 -6.56
N THR A 97 4.53 14.06 -6.74
CA THR A 97 3.82 15.35 -6.78
C THR A 97 2.65 15.44 -5.81
N ASN A 98 2.11 14.31 -5.34
CA ASN A 98 0.93 14.25 -4.45
C ASN A 98 -0.26 15.12 -4.91
N GLU A 99 -0.46 15.27 -6.23
CA GLU A 99 -1.43 16.23 -6.81
C GLU A 99 -2.87 16.07 -6.31
N LYS A 100 -3.23 14.87 -5.83
CA LYS A 100 -4.57 14.55 -5.31
C LYS A 100 -4.62 14.40 -3.79
N GLY A 101 -3.52 14.65 -3.08
CA GLY A 101 -3.47 14.58 -1.61
C GLY A 101 -3.50 13.17 -1.01
N PHE A 102 -3.38 12.12 -1.84
CA PHE A 102 -3.38 10.73 -1.38
C PHE A 102 -2.28 10.43 -0.36
N THR A 103 -1.11 11.04 -0.54
CA THR A 103 0.04 11.01 0.37
C THR A 103 0.45 9.56 0.70
N ALA A 104 0.79 8.77 -0.32
CA ALA A 104 1.30 7.42 -0.12
C ALA A 104 2.63 7.49 0.63
N LEU A 105 2.70 6.79 1.77
CA LEU A 105 3.89 6.71 2.60
C LEU A 105 4.60 5.35 2.39
N PRO A 106 5.93 5.30 2.47
CA PRO A 106 6.71 4.11 2.22
C PRO A 106 6.76 3.20 3.45
N GLY A 107 5.60 2.71 3.87
CA GLY A 107 5.41 1.86 5.04
C GLY A 107 5.96 0.44 4.90
N GLY A 108 6.57 0.08 3.76
CA GLY A 108 7.20 -1.23 3.57
C GLY A 108 6.19 -2.38 3.62
N ILE A 109 6.70 -3.56 4.01
CA ILE A 109 5.94 -4.81 4.07
C ILE A 109 6.48 -5.72 5.18
N LEU A 110 5.61 -6.50 5.80
CA LEU A 110 5.97 -7.60 6.68
C LEU A 110 5.92 -8.94 5.92
N LEU A 111 6.99 -9.70 6.03
CA LEU A 111 7.10 -11.06 5.49
C LEU A 111 6.53 -12.11 6.46
N ASN A 112 6.33 -13.34 5.98
CA ASN A 112 5.69 -14.44 6.71
C ASN A 112 6.61 -14.98 7.81
N ASP A 113 7.91 -14.67 7.72
CA ASP A 113 8.90 -14.98 8.75
C ASP A 113 9.01 -13.85 9.79
N GLY A 114 8.11 -12.87 9.77
CA GLY A 114 8.03 -11.77 10.73
C GLY A 114 9.02 -10.63 10.47
N ARG A 115 9.78 -10.67 9.37
CA ARG A 115 10.70 -9.58 9.03
C ARG A 115 9.98 -8.43 8.34
N PHE A 116 10.15 -7.22 8.88
CA PHE A 116 9.78 -5.99 8.21
C PHE A 116 10.87 -5.60 7.21
N ILE A 117 10.49 -5.27 5.98
CA ILE A 117 11.42 -4.85 4.92
C ILE A 117 10.88 -3.66 4.13
N SER A 118 11.76 -3.03 3.34
CA SER A 118 11.42 -1.98 2.36
C SER A 118 10.82 -0.69 2.92
N LEU A 119 10.90 -0.47 4.24
CA LEU A 119 10.58 0.83 4.84
C LEU A 119 11.41 1.93 4.14
N HIS A 120 10.80 3.09 3.93
CA HIS A 120 11.36 4.22 3.15
C HIS A 120 11.53 3.98 1.63
N SER A 121 11.37 2.75 1.15
CA SER A 121 11.65 2.38 -0.25
C SER A 121 10.42 1.95 -1.04
N MET A 122 9.40 1.41 -0.37
CA MET A 122 8.18 0.90 -1.01
C MET A 122 6.96 1.23 -0.17
N ALA A 123 5.85 1.55 -0.83
CA ALA A 123 4.52 1.49 -0.25
C ALA A 123 3.78 0.27 -0.82
N TYR A 124 3.02 -0.43 0.02
CA TYR A 124 2.17 -1.56 -0.38
C TYR A 124 0.77 -1.38 0.19
N PHE A 125 -0.24 -1.56 -0.65
CA PHE A 125 -1.64 -1.43 -0.25
C PHE A 125 -2.43 -2.67 -0.62
N TRP A 126 -3.21 -3.18 0.33
CA TRP A 126 -4.16 -4.25 0.08
C TRP A 126 -5.31 -3.82 -0.84
N THR A 127 -5.86 -4.80 -1.55
CA THR A 127 -7.19 -4.74 -2.16
C THR A 127 -8.10 -5.77 -1.48
N SER A 128 -9.41 -5.60 -1.54
CA SER A 128 -10.38 -6.55 -0.97
C SER A 128 -10.63 -7.79 -1.84
N ASN A 129 -10.05 -7.89 -3.03
CA ASN A 129 -10.28 -9.02 -3.93
C ASN A 129 -9.37 -10.21 -3.57
N ALA A 130 -9.97 -11.38 -3.36
CA ALA A 130 -9.23 -12.63 -3.37
C ALA A 130 -8.88 -13.03 -4.81
N LYS A 131 -7.67 -13.58 -5.03
CA LYS A 131 -7.33 -14.28 -6.29
C LYS A 131 -7.36 -15.79 -6.14
N SER A 132 -7.03 -16.29 -4.96
CA SER A 132 -7.15 -17.69 -4.60
C SER A 132 -7.30 -17.82 -3.08
N ASN A 133 -7.24 -19.06 -2.58
CA ASN A 133 -7.20 -19.31 -1.15
C ASN A 133 -5.93 -18.75 -0.50
N THR A 134 -4.82 -18.66 -1.24
CA THR A 134 -3.51 -18.24 -0.71
C THR A 134 -3.14 -16.80 -1.08
N TYR A 135 -3.64 -16.30 -2.21
CA TYR A 135 -3.21 -15.03 -2.77
C TYR A 135 -4.35 -14.01 -2.88
N SER A 136 -4.00 -12.73 -2.68
CA SER A 136 -4.79 -11.55 -3.03
C SER A 136 -3.98 -10.65 -3.96
N ILE A 137 -4.51 -9.49 -4.32
CA ILE A 137 -3.86 -8.46 -5.13
C ILE A 137 -3.44 -7.33 -4.20
N CYS A 138 -2.25 -6.78 -4.45
CA CYS A 138 -1.84 -5.52 -3.86
C CYS A 138 -1.45 -4.50 -4.93
N ARG A 139 -1.51 -3.23 -4.54
CA ARG A 139 -0.84 -2.13 -5.22
C ARG A 139 0.49 -1.84 -4.55
N PHE A 140 1.47 -1.34 -5.32
CA PHE A 140 2.73 -0.91 -4.74
C PHE A 140 3.39 0.23 -5.51
N ALA A 141 4.13 1.05 -4.76
CA ALA A 141 4.84 2.23 -5.26
C ALA A 141 6.32 2.16 -4.86
N PRO A 142 7.26 2.13 -5.83
CA PRO A 142 8.69 2.19 -5.53
C PRO A 142 9.23 3.63 -5.42
N TYR A 143 10.27 3.82 -4.61
CA TYR A 143 10.96 5.11 -4.48
C TYR A 143 11.70 5.54 -5.76
N THR A 144 12.14 4.59 -6.59
CA THR A 144 12.88 4.86 -7.84
C THR A 144 12.00 5.03 -9.06
N GLY A 145 10.71 4.68 -8.98
CA GLY A 145 9.84 4.60 -10.15
C GLY A 145 8.69 5.59 -10.10
N ILE A 146 8.15 5.85 -11.29
CA ILE A 146 6.92 6.60 -11.52
C ILE A 146 5.76 5.67 -11.93
N ASP A 147 6.03 4.37 -12.07
CA ASP A 147 5.04 3.33 -12.29
C ASP A 147 4.32 2.92 -11.01
N PHE A 148 3.02 2.61 -11.14
CA PHE A 148 2.21 2.12 -10.04
C PHE A 148 1.89 0.64 -10.25
N GLY A 149 2.54 -0.20 -9.44
CA GLY A 149 2.54 -1.64 -9.65
C GLY A 149 1.30 -2.34 -9.12
N ARG A 150 0.97 -3.48 -9.73
CA ARG A 150 -0.10 -4.39 -9.31
C ARG A 150 0.43 -5.82 -9.34
N LYS A 151 0.31 -6.56 -8.24
CA LYS A 151 0.75 -7.97 -8.19
C LYS A 151 -0.09 -8.84 -7.29
N GLN A 152 0.00 -10.15 -7.52
CA GLN A 152 -0.49 -11.13 -6.57
C GLN A 152 0.49 -11.26 -5.40
N ILE A 153 -0.03 -11.39 -4.19
CA ILE A 153 0.77 -11.54 -2.98
C ILE A 153 0.03 -12.41 -1.96
N GLU A 154 0.79 -13.16 -1.16
CA GLU A 154 0.25 -14.08 -0.17
C GLU A 154 -0.51 -13.34 0.92
N LYS A 155 -1.68 -13.85 1.30
CA LYS A 155 -2.62 -13.20 2.23
C LYS A 155 -2.07 -13.01 3.65
N ASN A 156 -1.04 -13.76 4.04
CA ASN A 156 -0.42 -13.71 5.37
C ASN A 156 0.76 -12.71 5.48
N ARG A 157 0.99 -11.89 4.45
CA ARG A 157 1.92 -10.76 4.51
C ARG A 157 1.26 -9.58 5.24
N GLY A 158 2.04 -8.72 5.87
CA GLY A 158 1.52 -7.46 6.43
C GLY A 158 1.69 -6.30 5.45
N LEU A 159 0.60 -5.69 4.98
CA LEU A 159 0.61 -4.50 4.12
C LEU A 159 -0.26 -3.38 4.72
N SER A 160 -0.05 -2.16 4.26
CA SER A 160 -0.90 -1.02 4.62
C SER A 160 -2.28 -1.13 3.97
N ILE A 161 -3.25 -0.40 4.51
CA ILE A 161 -4.60 -0.28 3.96
C ILE A 161 -4.97 1.18 3.75
N ARG A 162 -5.98 1.41 2.90
CA ARG A 162 -6.62 2.72 2.71
C ARG A 162 -8.11 2.50 2.60
N CYS A 163 -8.85 2.69 3.69
CA CYS A 163 -10.30 2.58 3.62
C CYS A 163 -10.89 3.74 2.81
N ILE A 164 -11.89 3.46 1.98
CA ILE A 164 -12.63 4.46 1.21
C ILE A 164 -14.11 4.40 1.56
N LYS A 165 -14.84 5.44 1.17
CA LYS A 165 -16.28 5.56 1.39
C LYS A 165 -16.93 5.97 0.07
N ASN A 166 -18.00 5.27 -0.28
CA ASN A 166 -18.86 5.59 -1.42
C ASN A 166 -19.78 6.77 -1.13
#